data_AF-A0A969SPG2-F1
#
_entry.id   AF-A0A969SPG2-F1
#
_cell.length_a   1.000
_cell.length_b   1.000
_cell.length_c   1.000
_cell.angle_alpha   90.00
_cell.angle_beta   90.00
_cell.angle_gamma   90.00
#
_symmetry.space_group_name_H-M   'P 1'
#
loop_
_entity.id
_entity.type
_entity.pdbx_description
1 polymer ?
#
loop_
_entity_poly.entity_id
_entity_poly.type
_entity_poly.pdbx_seq_one_letter_code
_entity_poly.pdbx_strand_id
1 'polypeptide(L)' 'QKIRTFQGHTSEVFAVTFSPDGKTLVSGSKDKTIKTLADP' A
#
# COMPACT_ATOMS: atom_id res chain seq x y z
N GLN A 1 9.30 -7.21 -16.95
CA GLN A 1 8.87 -7.18 -15.54
C GLN A 1 8.02 -5.93 -15.34
N LYS A 2 6.80 -6.04 -14.83
CA LYS A 2 5.89 -4.89 -14.66
C LYS A 2 6.05 -4.34 -13.25
N ILE A 3 6.49 -3.09 -13.11
CA ILE A 3 6.53 -2.39 -11.82
C ILE A 3 5.16 -1.75 -11.61
N ARG A 4 4.52 -2.06 -10.49
CA ARG A 4 3.29 -1.38 -10.05
C ARG A 4 3.64 -0.38 -8.96
N THR A 5 3.19 0.85 -9.12
CA THR A 5 3.39 1.91 -8.12
C THR A 5 2.13 2.04 -7.28
N PHE A 6 2.28 1.98 -5.97
CA PHE A 6 1.20 2.27 -5.05
C PHE A 6 1.26 3.74 -4.64
N GLN A 7 0.27 4.52 -5.07
CA GLN A 7 0.24 5.97 -4.89
C GLN A 7 -0.97 6.41 -4.06
N GLY A 8 -0.89 7.61 -3.47
CA GLY A 8 -2.03 8.32 -2.94
C GLY A 8 -1.91 8.78 -1.49
N HIS A 9 -0.91 8.31 -0.74
CA HIS A 9 -0.61 8.92 0.56
C HIS A 9 -0.07 10.35 0.37
N THR A 10 -0.50 11.27 1.22
CA THR A 10 -0.11 12.69 1.16
C THR A 10 0.96 13.05 2.19
N SER A 11 1.37 12.09 3.03
CA SER A 11 2.41 12.23 4.04
C SER A 11 3.19 10.92 4.19
N GLU A 12 4.19 10.90 5.07
CA GLU A 12 5.11 9.78 5.31
C GLU A 12 4.37 8.47 5.59
N VAL A 13 4.81 7.40 4.93
CA VAL A 13 4.34 6.04 5.15
C VAL A 13 5.23 5.41 6.22
N PHE A 14 4.62 4.89 7.28
CA PHE A 14 5.36 4.29 8.41
C PHE A 14 5.34 2.77 8.40
N ALA A 15 4.33 2.17 7.76
CA ALA A 15 4.17 0.72 7.71
C ALA A 15 3.62 0.28 6.35
N VAL A 16 4.17 -0.83 5.85
CA VAL A 16 3.68 -1.54 4.66
C VAL A 16 3.65 -3.03 4.96
N THR A 17 2.64 -3.73 4.46
CA THR A 17 2.56 -5.18 4.56
C THR A 17 1.87 -5.78 3.34
N PHE A 18 2.23 -7.03 3.05
CA PHE A 18 1.56 -7.84 2.04
C PHE A 18 0.71 -8.91 2.72
N SER A 19 -0.44 -9.19 2.15
CA SER A 19 -1.19 -10.40 2.42
C SER A 19 -0.33 -11.65 2.13
N PRO A 20 -0.56 -12.78 2.82
CA PRO A 20 0.22 -14.01 2.62
C PRO A 20 0.18 -14.56 1.18
N ASP A 21 -0.90 -14.28 0.44
CA ASP A 21 -1.05 -14.68 -0.97
C ASP A 21 -0.42 -13.67 -1.95
N GLY A 22 0.12 -12.55 -1.44
CA GLY A 22 0.77 -11.51 -2.22
C GLY A 22 -0.16 -10.65 -3.08
N LYS A 23 -1.48 -10.84 -3.02
CA LYS A 23 -2.43 -10.14 -3.91
C LYS A 23 -2.82 -8.77 -3.40
N THR A 24 -2.76 -8.57 -2.09
CA THR A 24 -3.09 -7.31 -1.43
C THR A 24 -1.89 -6.73 -0.72
N LEU A 25 -1.65 -5.43 -0.92
CA LEU A 25 -0.75 -4.60 -0.15
C LEU A 25 -1.58 -3.63 0.70
N VAL A 26 -1.20 -3.45 1.96
CA VAL A 26 -1.78 -2.46 2.88
C VAL A 26 -0.69 -1.52 3.39
N SER A 27 -0.98 -0.22 3.47
CA SER A 27 -0.07 0.78 4.04
C SER A 27 -0.76 1.73 5.02
N GLY A 28 -0.01 2.20 6.01
CA GLY A 28 -0.42 3.23 6.97
C GLY A 28 0.49 4.45 6.91
N SER A 29 -0.09 5.65 7.02
CA SER A 29 0.61 6.93 6.85
C SER A 29 0.25 7.96 7.93
N LYS A 30 1.13 8.96 8.12
CA LYS A 30 0.87 10.17 8.90
C LYS A 30 -0.33 10.98 8.41
N ASP A 31 -0.77 10.77 7.16
CA ASP A 31 -1.96 11.39 6.60
C ASP A 31 -3.29 10.93 7.23
N LYS A 32 -3.21 10.06 8.26
CA LYS A 32 -4.33 9.50 9.02
C LYS A 32 -5.20 8.57 8.20
N THR A 33 -4.67 7.99 7.12
CA THR A 33 -5.36 6.99 6.31
C THR A 33 -4.63 5.65 6.29
N ILE A 34 -5.43 4.61 6.03
CA ILE A 34 -4.95 3.32 5.58
C ILE A 34 -5.31 3.22 4.09
N LYS A 35 -4.39 2.73 3.27
CA LYS A 35 -4.65 2.46 1.85
C LYS A 35 -4.35 1.01 1.53
N THR A 36 -5.09 0.48 0.55
CA THR A 36 -4.92 -0.88 0.05
C THR A 36 -4.76 -0.91 -1.46
N LEU A 37 -3.85 -1.73 -1.98
CA LEU A 37 -3.74 -2.07 -3.39
C LEU A 37 -4.00 -3.56 -3.55
N ALA A 38 -5.07 -3.91 -4.25
CA ALA A 38 -5.36 -5.29 -4.64
C ALA A 38 -4.97 -5.50 -6.10
N ASP A 39 -4.55 -6.72 -6.45
CA ASP A 39 -4.57 -7.17 -7.83
C ASP A 39 -6.03 -7.26 -8.31
N PRO A 40 -6.41 -6.67 -9.46
CA PRO A 40 -7.69 -7.00 -10.09
C PRO A 40 -7.86 -8.50 -10.32
#